data_AF-A0A4P8BXB0-F1
#
_entry.id   AF-A0A4P8BXB0-F1
#
_cell.length_a   1.000
_cell.length_b   1.000
_cell.length_c   1.000
_cell.angle_alpha   90.00
_cell.angle_beta   90.00
_cell.angle_gamma   90.00
#
_symmetry.space_group_name_H-M   'P 1'
#
loop_
_entity.id
_entity.type
_entity.pdbx_description
1 polymer ?
#
loop_
_entity_poly.entity_id
_entity_poly.type
_entity_poly.pdbx_seq_one_letter_code
_entity_poly.pdbx_strand_id
1 'polypeptide(L)'
;MVTTAITADTEHRFSGLPLGEYTLTVRAINSYGQQGEPATTTFRINAPAVPATIELTPGYFQITAVPRLAVYDPTVQFEFWFSETKIADTSQVETSARYLGTGSQWSVSGPHIKPGKDFWFYVRSVNLVGKSAFVEASGRASNDAEGYLGLFREKIGKLHLAQGLWELIDNSQLADEMAEMKTTITETRNEITQTVSKTLEDQSATIQQIQRVQKDTNDDLAALYMLKVQKTKNGIPYVAGIGAGIEDTDGQPLSNILLLADRIAMINPESGNSTPLFVAQGNQLFMNDVFLKRLFAVSITSSGNPPTFSLTPEGRLTARNADISGNVNANSGTLNNVTINENCRVLGKLSANQIEGDLVKTVGKAFPRDSRAPERWPSGTITVRVYDDQPFDRQIVIPAVAFSGAKHEREHTDIYSSCRLIVRKNGAEIYNRTALDNTLIYSGVIDMPAGHGHMTLEFSVSAWLVNNWYPTASISDLLVVVMKKATAGISIS
;
A
#
# COMPACT_ATOMS: atom_id res chain seq x y z
N MET A 1 -84.92 63.51 -91.48
CA MET A 1 -84.17 63.12 -92.70
C MET A 1 -84.69 61.78 -93.15
N VAL A 2 -85.08 61.67 -94.42
CA VAL A 2 -85.49 60.40 -95.04
C VAL A 2 -84.31 59.94 -95.90
N THR A 3 -83.70 58.82 -95.55
CA THR A 3 -82.62 58.20 -96.34
C THR A 3 -83.19 56.98 -97.04
N THR A 4 -83.15 56.96 -98.36
CA THR A 4 -83.63 55.83 -99.18
C THR A 4 -82.44 55.17 -99.86
N ALA A 5 -82.39 53.85 -99.85
CA ALA A 5 -81.37 53.07 -100.56
C ALA A 5 -82.04 51.95 -101.37
N ILE A 6 -81.45 51.60 -102.51
CA ILE A 6 -81.83 50.44 -103.32
C ILE A 6 -80.67 49.45 -103.25
N THR A 7 -80.96 48.20 -102.93
CA THR A 7 -79.98 47.11 -102.86
C THR A 7 -80.53 45.87 -103.55
N ALA A 8 -79.66 45.04 -104.10
CA ALA A 8 -80.02 43.72 -104.62
C ALA A 8 -79.98 42.63 -103.53
N ASP A 9 -79.34 42.94 -102.39
CA ASP A 9 -79.23 42.04 -101.24
C ASP A 9 -80.45 42.16 -100.32
N THR A 10 -80.71 41.13 -99.51
CA THR A 10 -81.78 41.12 -98.51
C THR A 10 -81.44 41.92 -97.24
N GLU A 11 -80.26 42.52 -97.16
CA GLU A 11 -79.78 43.31 -96.03
C GLU A 11 -79.18 44.64 -96.50
N HIS A 12 -79.36 45.70 -95.70
CA HIS A 12 -78.74 47.01 -95.94
C HIS A 12 -78.36 47.69 -94.62
N ARG A 13 -77.16 48.26 -94.55
CA ARG A 13 -76.67 48.96 -93.37
C ARG A 13 -76.80 50.46 -93.51
N PHE A 14 -77.71 51.05 -92.75
CA PHE A 14 -77.76 52.51 -92.56
C PHE A 14 -76.72 52.96 -91.52
N SER A 15 -76.06 54.08 -91.77
CA SER A 15 -75.09 54.70 -90.86
C SER A 15 -75.36 56.19 -90.70
N GLY A 16 -74.88 56.80 -89.61
CA GLY A 16 -75.01 58.24 -89.36
C GLY A 16 -76.42 58.71 -88.96
N LEU A 17 -77.30 57.81 -88.54
CA LEU A 17 -78.63 58.16 -88.04
C LEU A 17 -78.53 58.77 -86.62
N PRO A 18 -79.15 59.94 -86.34
CA PRO A 18 -79.20 60.50 -84.98
C PRO A 18 -79.98 59.62 -83.99
N LEU A 19 -79.94 59.99 -82.69
CA LEU A 19 -80.77 59.30 -81.69
C LEU A 19 -82.26 59.61 -81.95
N GLY A 20 -83.12 58.60 -81.91
CA GLY A 20 -84.56 58.78 -82.15
C GLY A 20 -85.32 57.49 -82.43
N GLU A 21 -86.62 57.63 -82.60
CA GLU A 21 -87.51 56.58 -83.10
C GLU A 21 -87.46 56.58 -84.63
N TYR A 22 -87.21 55.42 -85.22
CA TYR A 22 -87.11 55.24 -86.66
C TYR A 22 -88.18 54.29 -87.15
N THR A 23 -88.68 54.57 -88.35
CA THR A 23 -89.56 53.68 -89.09
C THR A 23 -88.81 53.25 -90.35
N LEU A 24 -88.43 51.98 -90.42
CA LEU A 24 -87.87 51.39 -91.64
C LEU A 24 -89.02 50.86 -92.49
N THR A 25 -89.07 51.32 -93.74
CA THR A 25 -90.00 50.79 -94.74
C THR A 25 -89.21 50.19 -95.89
N VAL A 26 -89.45 48.93 -96.20
CA VAL A 26 -88.77 48.17 -97.26
C VAL A 26 -89.79 47.75 -98.33
N ARG A 27 -89.40 47.85 -99.60
CA ARG A 27 -90.19 47.39 -100.75
C ARG A 27 -89.32 46.54 -101.67
N ALA A 28 -89.83 45.40 -102.12
CA ALA A 28 -89.18 44.62 -103.17
C ALA A 28 -89.41 45.28 -104.54
N ILE A 29 -88.39 45.30 -105.40
CA ILE A 29 -88.46 45.84 -106.76
C ILE A 29 -88.14 44.72 -107.75
N ASN A 30 -89.02 44.46 -108.72
CA ASN A 30 -88.78 43.43 -109.74
C ASN A 30 -87.89 43.96 -110.89
N SER A 31 -87.52 43.09 -111.83
CA SER A 31 -86.66 43.43 -112.99
C SER A 31 -87.23 44.50 -113.93
N TYR A 32 -88.52 44.84 -113.80
CA TYR A 32 -89.19 45.90 -114.56
C TYR A 32 -89.30 47.22 -113.78
N GLY A 33 -88.75 47.30 -112.57
CA GLY A 33 -88.78 48.50 -111.73
C GLY A 33 -90.08 48.69 -110.93
N GLN A 34 -90.99 47.71 -110.93
CA GLN A 34 -92.24 47.79 -110.16
C GLN A 34 -91.97 47.48 -108.69
N GLN A 35 -92.47 48.32 -107.79
CA GLN A 35 -92.34 48.14 -106.34
C GLN A 35 -93.53 47.35 -105.78
N GLY A 36 -93.25 46.32 -104.98
CA GLY A 36 -94.26 45.62 -104.20
C GLY A 36 -94.75 46.41 -102.99
N GLU A 37 -95.70 45.83 -102.25
CA GLU A 37 -96.25 46.40 -101.02
C GLU A 37 -95.15 46.68 -99.97
N PRO A 38 -95.22 47.81 -99.24
CA PRO A 38 -94.25 48.12 -98.20
C PRO A 38 -94.38 47.21 -96.98
N ALA A 39 -93.25 46.67 -96.52
CA ALA A 39 -93.10 46.14 -95.18
C ALA A 39 -92.50 47.22 -94.28
N THR A 40 -93.14 47.53 -93.15
CA THR A 40 -92.71 48.58 -92.23
C THR A 40 -92.45 48.03 -90.84
N THR A 41 -91.37 48.47 -90.21
CA THR A 41 -91.07 48.20 -88.80
C THR A 41 -90.54 49.45 -88.11
N THR A 42 -90.80 49.58 -86.82
CA THR A 42 -90.28 50.66 -85.98
C THR A 42 -89.16 50.14 -85.10
N PHE A 43 -88.07 50.91 -85.00
CA PHE A 43 -86.95 50.60 -84.13
C PHE A 43 -86.39 51.90 -83.54
N ARG A 44 -85.72 51.79 -82.40
CA ARG A 44 -85.18 52.95 -81.69
C ARG A 44 -83.66 52.94 -81.69
N ILE A 45 -83.08 54.08 -81.99
CA ILE A 45 -81.64 54.34 -81.85
C ILE A 45 -81.48 55.22 -80.62
N ASN A 46 -81.03 54.62 -79.51
CA ASN A 46 -80.85 55.31 -78.23
C ASN A 46 -79.45 55.04 -77.67
N ALA A 47 -78.92 56.02 -76.93
CA ALA A 47 -77.86 55.73 -75.97
C ALA A 47 -78.38 54.72 -74.94
N PRO A 48 -77.54 53.76 -74.51
CA PRO A 48 -77.98 52.73 -73.58
C PRO A 48 -78.32 53.33 -72.22
N ALA A 49 -79.24 52.69 -71.49
CA ALA A 49 -79.54 53.08 -70.12
C ALA A 49 -78.31 52.88 -69.22
N VAL A 50 -78.13 53.74 -68.23
CA VAL A 50 -77.09 53.55 -67.21
C VAL A 50 -77.28 52.21 -66.46
N PRO A 51 -76.22 51.60 -65.91
CA PRO A 51 -76.37 50.50 -64.97
C PRO A 51 -77.32 50.89 -63.83
N ALA A 52 -78.30 50.04 -63.51
CA ALA A 52 -79.21 50.29 -62.40
C ALA A 52 -78.51 50.09 -61.06
N THR A 53 -77.65 49.07 -60.98
CA THR A 53 -76.82 48.77 -59.81
C THR A 53 -75.46 48.23 -60.27
N ILE A 54 -74.47 48.31 -59.38
CA ILE A 54 -73.19 47.62 -59.53
C ILE A 54 -73.01 46.74 -58.30
N GLU A 55 -73.05 45.43 -58.49
CA GLU A 55 -72.80 44.44 -57.44
C GLU A 55 -71.29 44.32 -57.23
N LEU A 56 -70.82 44.55 -56.01
CA LEU A 56 -69.42 44.41 -55.65
C LEU A 56 -69.22 43.17 -54.77
N THR A 57 -68.35 42.26 -55.21
CA THR A 57 -67.97 41.06 -54.46
C THR A 57 -66.57 41.21 -53.87
N PRO A 58 -66.41 41.25 -52.53
CA PRO A 58 -65.11 41.32 -51.87
C PRO A 58 -64.34 39.99 -51.96
N GLY A 59 -63.05 40.06 -52.30
CA GLY A 59 -62.10 38.95 -52.23
C GLY A 59 -60.83 39.32 -51.45
N TYR A 60 -59.93 38.36 -51.23
CA TYR A 60 -58.63 38.62 -50.58
C TYR A 60 -57.71 39.37 -51.53
N PHE A 61 -57.41 40.63 -51.20
CA PHE A 61 -56.67 41.54 -52.08
C PHE A 61 -57.33 41.76 -53.45
N GLN A 62 -58.65 41.61 -53.53
CA GLN A 62 -59.41 41.68 -54.78
C GLN A 62 -60.82 42.23 -54.56
N ILE A 63 -61.37 42.94 -55.54
CA ILE A 63 -62.79 43.30 -55.60
C ILE A 63 -63.28 43.06 -57.04
N THR A 64 -64.44 42.43 -57.19
CA THR A 64 -65.10 42.19 -58.49
C THR A 64 -66.35 43.03 -58.61
N ALA A 65 -66.48 43.78 -59.70
CA ALA A 65 -67.66 44.59 -60.01
C ALA A 65 -68.48 43.96 -61.13
N VAL A 66 -69.80 43.84 -60.90
CA VAL A 66 -70.78 43.30 -61.84
C VAL A 66 -71.96 44.27 -61.98
N PRO A 67 -72.04 45.07 -63.07
CA PRO A 67 -73.17 45.95 -63.34
C PRO A 67 -74.42 45.16 -63.73
N ARG A 68 -75.59 45.68 -63.35
CA ARG A 68 -76.91 45.14 -63.73
C ARG A 68 -77.75 46.25 -64.35
N LEU A 69 -78.45 45.95 -65.45
CA LEU A 69 -79.47 46.86 -66.02
C LEU A 69 -80.82 46.63 -65.33
N ALA A 70 -81.65 47.68 -65.27
CA ALA A 70 -83.03 47.57 -64.79
C ALA A 70 -83.90 46.70 -65.71
N VAL A 71 -83.63 46.76 -67.02
CA VAL A 71 -84.24 45.92 -68.05
C VAL A 71 -83.10 45.32 -68.85
N TYR A 72 -83.12 44.00 -69.02
CA TYR A 72 -82.10 43.30 -69.79
C TYR A 72 -82.06 43.80 -71.24
N ASP A 73 -80.88 44.23 -71.70
CA ASP A 73 -80.61 44.60 -73.09
C ASP A 73 -79.36 43.84 -73.55
N PRO A 74 -79.49 42.87 -74.48
CA PRO A 74 -78.36 42.07 -74.96
C PRO A 74 -77.36 42.86 -75.82
N THR A 75 -77.73 44.06 -76.28
CA THR A 75 -76.87 44.92 -77.11
C THR A 75 -75.94 45.81 -76.29
N VAL A 76 -76.11 45.81 -74.96
CA VAL A 76 -75.33 46.63 -74.03
C VAL A 76 -74.11 45.86 -73.52
N GLN A 77 -72.97 46.53 -73.58
CA GLN A 77 -71.74 46.16 -72.88
C GLN A 77 -71.45 47.21 -71.81
N PHE A 78 -70.51 46.93 -70.90
CA PHE A 78 -70.12 47.89 -69.87
C PHE A 78 -68.64 48.21 -69.97
N GLU A 79 -68.31 49.48 -69.89
CA GLU A 79 -66.93 49.95 -69.72
C GLU A 79 -66.69 50.22 -68.23
N PHE A 80 -65.50 49.83 -67.72
CA PHE A 80 -65.16 49.87 -66.30
C PHE A 80 -63.93 50.72 -66.04
N TRP A 81 -64.00 51.53 -64.97
CA TRP A 81 -62.90 52.31 -64.44
C TRP A 81 -62.77 52.10 -62.94
N PHE A 82 -61.55 52.25 -62.46
CA PHE A 82 -61.19 52.05 -61.07
C PHE A 82 -60.37 53.21 -60.52
N SER A 83 -60.69 53.63 -59.30
CA SER A 83 -59.91 54.60 -58.55
C SER A 83 -59.71 54.15 -57.11
N GLU A 84 -58.53 54.43 -56.57
CA GLU A 84 -58.22 54.25 -55.14
C GLU A 84 -58.77 55.37 -54.25
N THR A 85 -59.31 56.44 -54.84
CA THR A 85 -59.94 57.57 -54.16
C THR A 85 -61.22 57.97 -54.89
N LYS A 86 -62.21 58.48 -54.14
CA LYS A 86 -63.44 58.98 -54.75
C LYS A 86 -63.15 60.14 -55.69
N ILE A 87 -63.70 60.09 -56.89
CA ILE A 87 -63.68 61.21 -57.84
C ILE A 87 -64.92 62.07 -57.57
N ALA A 88 -64.72 63.37 -57.31
CA ALA A 88 -65.80 64.27 -56.91
C ALA A 88 -66.79 64.57 -58.06
N ASP A 89 -66.29 64.60 -59.30
CA ASP A 89 -67.10 64.82 -60.50
C ASP A 89 -66.90 63.69 -61.51
N THR A 90 -67.99 63.00 -61.85
CA THR A 90 -68.01 61.89 -62.82
C THR A 90 -67.51 62.26 -64.21
N SER A 91 -67.50 63.56 -64.58
CA SER A 91 -66.91 64.02 -65.84
C SER A 91 -65.39 63.77 -65.93
N GLN A 92 -64.71 63.66 -64.78
CA GLN A 92 -63.27 63.47 -64.67
C GLN A 92 -62.85 61.98 -64.59
N VAL A 93 -63.80 61.05 -64.67
CA VAL A 93 -63.52 59.61 -64.55
C VAL A 93 -62.54 59.14 -65.62
N GLU A 94 -62.69 59.59 -66.87
CA GLU A 94 -61.84 59.15 -67.97
C GLU A 94 -60.37 59.64 -67.85
N THR A 95 -60.14 60.73 -67.11
CA THR A 95 -58.80 61.30 -66.90
C THR A 95 -58.18 60.89 -65.56
N SER A 96 -59.01 60.62 -64.55
CA SER A 96 -58.56 60.43 -63.16
C SER A 96 -58.68 59.00 -62.65
N ALA A 97 -59.51 58.16 -63.29
CA ALA A 97 -59.62 56.74 -62.95
C ALA A 97 -58.87 55.88 -63.98
N ARG A 98 -58.35 54.74 -63.51
CA ARG A 98 -57.72 53.75 -64.39
C ARG A 98 -58.79 52.98 -65.16
N TYR A 99 -58.75 53.04 -66.49
CA TYR A 99 -59.57 52.19 -67.34
C TYR A 99 -59.20 50.72 -67.15
N LEU A 100 -60.19 49.87 -66.86
CA LEU A 100 -60.01 48.43 -66.69
C LEU A 100 -60.29 47.66 -67.99
N GLY A 101 -61.30 48.10 -68.75
CA GLY A 101 -61.71 47.46 -70.00
C GLY A 101 -63.22 47.43 -70.18
N THR A 102 -63.67 46.69 -71.20
CA THR A 102 -65.08 46.46 -71.50
C THR A 102 -65.45 45.02 -71.18
N GLY A 103 -66.64 44.74 -70.66
CA GLY A 103 -67.12 43.38 -70.41
C GLY A 103 -68.41 43.31 -69.62
N SER A 104 -68.75 42.13 -69.12
CA SER A 104 -69.88 41.92 -68.19
C SER A 104 -69.49 42.05 -66.72
N GLN A 105 -68.19 41.90 -66.40
CA GLN A 105 -67.63 42.07 -65.06
C GLN A 105 -66.14 42.39 -65.16
N TRP A 106 -65.58 43.02 -64.11
CA TRP A 106 -64.14 43.20 -63.96
C TRP A 106 -63.69 42.98 -62.52
N SER A 107 -62.47 42.43 -62.37
CA SER A 107 -61.82 42.28 -61.08
C SER A 107 -60.57 43.14 -60.99
N VAL A 108 -60.43 43.85 -59.87
CA VAL A 108 -59.17 44.52 -59.51
C VAL A 108 -58.55 43.78 -58.36
N SER A 109 -57.32 43.30 -58.55
CA SER A 109 -56.52 42.65 -57.51
C SER A 109 -55.16 43.30 -57.38
N GLY A 110 -54.56 43.18 -56.19
CA GLY A 110 -53.19 43.64 -55.95
C GLY A 110 -52.91 44.03 -54.49
N PRO A 111 -51.64 44.26 -54.15
CA PRO A 111 -51.20 44.54 -52.77
C PRO A 111 -51.75 45.85 -52.21
N HIS A 112 -52.20 46.77 -53.07
CA HIS A 112 -52.83 48.04 -52.67
C HIS A 112 -54.31 47.86 -52.30
N ILE A 113 -54.96 46.77 -52.72
CA ILE A 113 -56.36 46.45 -52.43
C ILE A 113 -56.47 45.81 -51.04
N LYS A 114 -56.29 46.62 -50.00
CA LYS A 114 -56.19 46.14 -48.61
C LYS A 114 -57.54 46.16 -47.88
N PRO A 115 -57.74 45.28 -46.87
CA PRO A 115 -58.88 45.36 -45.97
C PRO A 115 -59.03 46.74 -45.34
N GLY A 116 -60.27 47.18 -45.14
CA GLY A 116 -60.59 48.43 -44.43
C GLY A 116 -60.43 49.71 -45.24
N LYS A 117 -59.96 49.65 -46.51
CA LYS A 117 -59.92 50.79 -47.44
C LYS A 117 -61.05 50.69 -48.46
N ASP A 118 -61.73 51.81 -48.71
CA ASP A 118 -62.73 51.94 -49.77
C ASP A 118 -62.04 52.14 -51.13
N PHE A 119 -62.61 51.51 -52.16
CA PHE A 119 -62.20 51.66 -53.55
C PHE A 119 -63.41 51.93 -54.42
N TRP A 120 -63.23 52.69 -55.49
CA TRP A 120 -64.34 53.19 -56.31
C TRP A 120 -64.29 52.61 -57.71
N PHE A 121 -65.43 52.08 -58.15
CA PHE A 121 -65.70 51.64 -59.50
C PHE A 121 -66.65 52.63 -60.17
N TYR A 122 -66.30 53.02 -61.40
CA TYR A 122 -67.14 53.83 -62.26
C TYR A 122 -67.46 53.01 -63.50
N VAL A 123 -68.74 52.76 -63.74
CA VAL A 123 -69.19 51.90 -64.82
C VAL A 123 -70.23 52.64 -65.65
N ARG A 124 -70.15 52.51 -66.98
CA ARG A 124 -71.19 53.00 -67.88
C ARG A 124 -71.54 51.95 -68.92
N SER A 125 -72.77 52.01 -69.37
CA SER A 125 -73.28 51.17 -70.45
C SER A 125 -72.84 51.75 -71.80
N VAL A 126 -72.49 50.88 -72.73
CA VAL A 126 -72.13 51.22 -74.11
C VAL A 126 -72.81 50.28 -75.07
N ASN A 127 -73.27 50.80 -76.21
CA ASN A 127 -73.74 50.01 -77.35
C ASN A 127 -73.13 50.59 -78.64
N LEU A 128 -73.52 50.07 -79.80
CA LEU A 128 -73.01 50.54 -81.11
C LEU A 128 -73.33 52.02 -81.42
N VAL A 129 -74.23 52.64 -80.65
CA VAL A 129 -74.81 53.95 -80.91
C VAL A 129 -74.27 55.02 -79.95
N GLY A 130 -73.95 54.66 -78.71
CA GLY A 130 -73.47 55.64 -77.73
C GLY A 130 -73.14 55.06 -76.36
N LYS A 131 -72.90 55.98 -75.43
CA LYS A 131 -72.45 55.71 -74.07
C LYS A 131 -73.40 56.37 -73.07
N SER A 132 -73.72 55.68 -71.99
CA SER A 132 -74.49 56.25 -70.89
C SER A 132 -73.64 57.17 -70.02
N ALA A 133 -74.26 57.87 -69.08
CA ALA A 133 -73.55 58.48 -67.95
C ALA A 133 -72.89 57.39 -67.08
N PHE A 134 -71.92 57.81 -66.26
CA PHE A 134 -71.26 56.96 -65.28
C PHE A 134 -72.15 56.67 -64.06
N VAL A 135 -72.02 55.46 -63.55
CA VAL A 135 -72.57 55.03 -62.26
C VAL A 135 -71.40 54.66 -61.36
N GLU A 136 -71.42 55.18 -60.14
CA GLU A 136 -70.41 54.96 -59.12
C GLU A 136 -70.85 53.84 -58.18
N ALA A 137 -69.91 52.99 -57.79
CA ALA A 137 -70.05 52.13 -56.62
C ALA A 137 -68.73 52.04 -55.85
N SER A 138 -68.81 52.07 -54.52
CA SER A 138 -67.66 51.88 -53.63
C SER A 138 -67.71 50.52 -52.95
N GLY A 139 -66.58 49.83 -52.88
CA GLY A 139 -66.45 48.55 -52.20
C GLY A 139 -65.13 48.40 -51.47
N ARG A 140 -65.06 47.42 -50.57
CA ARG A 140 -63.86 47.05 -49.82
C ARG A 140 -63.44 45.63 -50.20
N ALA A 141 -62.15 45.36 -50.08
CA ALA A 141 -61.67 43.97 -50.07
C ALA A 141 -62.27 43.23 -48.86
N SER A 142 -62.17 41.89 -48.86
CA SER A 142 -62.58 41.10 -47.69
C SER A 142 -61.91 41.64 -46.41
N ASN A 143 -62.59 41.57 -45.28
CA ASN A 143 -62.04 41.90 -43.96
C ASN A 143 -61.92 40.66 -43.05
N ASP A 144 -62.06 39.45 -43.62
CA ASP A 144 -61.91 38.20 -42.90
C ASP A 144 -60.45 37.95 -42.48
N ALA A 145 -60.14 38.29 -41.23
CA ALA A 145 -58.81 38.14 -40.65
C ALA A 145 -58.32 36.69 -40.62
N GLU A 146 -59.22 35.71 -40.42
CA GLU A 146 -58.86 34.30 -40.38
C GLU A 146 -58.48 33.79 -41.78
N GLY A 147 -59.25 34.19 -42.80
CA GLY A 147 -58.93 33.95 -44.20
C GLY A 147 -57.59 34.55 -44.64
N TYR A 148 -57.28 35.79 -44.24
CA TYR A 148 -55.96 36.40 -44.50
C TYR A 148 -54.84 35.63 -43.81
N LEU A 149 -55.03 35.21 -42.55
CA LEU A 149 -54.03 34.42 -41.82
C LEU A 149 -53.78 33.07 -42.50
N GLY A 150 -54.81 32.41 -43.02
CA GLY A 150 -54.68 31.18 -43.82
C GLY A 150 -53.84 31.39 -45.09
N LEU A 151 -54.09 32.47 -45.83
CA LEU A 151 -53.34 32.82 -47.05
C LEU A 151 -51.86 33.12 -46.76
N PHE A 152 -51.56 33.72 -45.60
CA PHE A 152 -50.18 33.96 -45.17
C PHE A 152 -49.50 32.73 -44.55
N ARG A 153 -50.24 31.82 -43.91
CA ARG A 153 -49.69 30.61 -43.27
C ARG A 153 -48.87 29.76 -44.24
N GLU A 154 -49.37 29.56 -45.47
CA GLU A 154 -48.61 28.82 -46.50
C GLU A 154 -47.34 29.53 -46.96
N LYS A 155 -47.35 30.88 -47.03
CA LYS A 155 -46.18 31.67 -47.47
C LYS A 155 -45.13 31.84 -46.37
N ILE A 156 -45.55 31.95 -45.11
CA ILE A 156 -44.65 32.06 -43.94
C ILE A 156 -43.93 30.72 -43.70
N GLY A 157 -44.59 29.59 -43.95
CA GLY A 157 -44.02 28.26 -43.78
C GLY A 157 -42.89 27.91 -44.76
N LYS A 158 -42.86 28.49 -45.97
CA LYS A 158 -41.89 28.12 -47.01
C LYS A 158 -40.59 28.92 -47.05
N LEU A 159 -40.54 30.13 -46.47
CA LEU A 159 -39.42 31.06 -46.74
C LEU A 159 -38.74 31.68 -45.53
N HIS A 160 -39.29 31.63 -44.31
CA HIS A 160 -38.66 32.35 -43.16
C HIS A 160 -38.44 31.47 -41.93
N LEU A 161 -39.34 30.54 -41.60
CA LEU A 161 -39.14 29.66 -40.44
C LEU A 161 -38.10 28.56 -40.69
N ALA A 162 -38.01 28.03 -41.91
CA ALA A 162 -36.99 27.02 -42.23
C ALA A 162 -35.58 27.61 -42.29
N GLN A 163 -35.42 28.83 -42.81
CA GLN A 163 -34.11 29.47 -42.98
C GLN A 163 -33.53 29.92 -41.63
N GLY A 164 -34.35 30.54 -40.77
CA GLY A 164 -33.93 30.92 -39.42
C GLY A 164 -33.66 29.72 -38.51
N LEU A 165 -34.32 28.58 -38.72
CA LEU A 165 -34.08 27.36 -37.94
C LEU A 165 -32.83 26.60 -38.41
N TRP A 166 -32.49 26.62 -39.70
CA TRP A 166 -31.26 26.01 -40.21
C TRP A 166 -29.99 26.78 -39.82
N GLU A 167 -30.02 28.11 -39.76
CA GLU A 167 -28.85 28.91 -39.31
C GLU A 167 -28.59 28.83 -37.80
N LEU A 168 -29.60 28.51 -36.98
CA LEU A 168 -29.46 28.32 -35.53
C LEU A 168 -29.15 26.86 -35.13
N ILE A 169 -29.20 25.91 -36.07
CA ILE A 169 -28.86 24.48 -35.88
C ILE A 169 -27.61 24.15 -36.70
N ASP A 170 -26.53 24.92 -36.58
CA ASP A 170 -25.20 24.42 -36.95
C ASP A 170 -24.61 23.67 -35.73
N ASN A 171 -25.04 22.41 -35.57
CA ASN A 171 -24.58 21.49 -34.53
C ASN A 171 -23.31 20.72 -34.94
N SER A 172 -22.54 21.21 -35.92
CA SER A 172 -21.30 20.54 -36.35
C SER A 172 -20.32 20.34 -35.19
N GLN A 173 -20.16 21.35 -34.32
CA GLN A 173 -19.36 21.21 -33.09
C GLN A 173 -19.92 20.19 -32.10
N LEU A 174 -21.24 20.15 -31.91
CA LEU A 174 -21.87 19.17 -31.01
C LEU A 174 -21.72 17.74 -31.54
N ALA A 175 -21.73 17.55 -32.86
CA ALA A 175 -21.51 16.25 -33.47
C ALA A 175 -20.07 15.74 -33.26
N ASP A 176 -19.08 16.63 -33.41
CA ASP A 176 -17.68 16.31 -33.16
C ASP A 176 -17.42 16.04 -31.66
N GLU A 177 -17.95 16.88 -30.76
CA GLU A 177 -17.87 16.67 -29.31
C GLU A 177 -18.57 15.37 -28.88
N MET A 178 -19.71 15.01 -29.48
CA MET A 178 -20.38 13.74 -29.20
C MET A 178 -19.62 12.53 -29.76
N ALA A 179 -18.91 12.68 -30.89
CA ALA A 179 -18.06 11.62 -31.44
C ALA A 179 -16.81 11.40 -30.58
N GLU A 180 -16.17 12.47 -30.13
CA GLU A 180 -15.04 12.43 -29.21
C GLU A 180 -15.47 11.84 -27.85
N MET A 181 -16.58 12.32 -27.29
CA MET A 181 -17.14 11.80 -26.04
C MET A 181 -17.52 10.33 -26.14
N LYS A 182 -18.07 9.86 -27.27
CA LYS A 182 -18.35 8.44 -27.50
C LYS A 182 -17.08 7.61 -27.56
N THR A 183 -16.00 8.16 -28.10
CA THR A 183 -14.69 7.50 -28.16
C THR A 183 -14.10 7.41 -26.76
N THR A 184 -14.06 8.51 -26.01
CA THR A 184 -13.60 8.54 -24.61
C THR A 184 -14.42 7.62 -23.71
N ILE A 185 -15.76 7.58 -23.86
CA ILE A 185 -16.62 6.65 -23.10
C ILE A 185 -16.28 5.20 -23.45
N THR A 186 -15.98 4.90 -24.72
CA THR A 186 -15.63 3.54 -25.15
C THR A 186 -14.25 3.13 -24.63
N GLU A 187 -13.26 4.02 -24.71
CA GLU A 187 -11.91 3.81 -24.15
C GLU A 187 -11.95 3.67 -22.64
N THR A 188 -12.64 4.58 -21.93
CA THR A 188 -12.85 4.51 -20.48
C THR A 188 -13.56 3.22 -20.09
N ARG A 189 -14.56 2.78 -20.86
CA ARG A 189 -15.25 1.50 -20.63
C ARG A 189 -14.31 0.31 -20.81
N ASN A 190 -13.46 0.33 -21.83
CA ASN A 190 -12.48 -0.73 -22.08
C ASN A 190 -11.41 -0.76 -20.98
N GLU A 191 -10.91 0.39 -20.56
CA GLU A 191 -9.99 0.53 -19.42
C GLU A 191 -10.63 0.01 -18.14
N ILE A 192 -11.86 0.44 -17.80
CA ILE A 192 -12.60 -0.07 -16.65
C ILE A 192 -12.76 -1.59 -16.77
N THR A 193 -13.14 -2.12 -17.92
CA THR A 193 -13.35 -3.56 -18.12
C THR A 193 -12.03 -4.34 -17.96
N GLN A 194 -10.92 -3.81 -18.44
CA GLN A 194 -9.60 -4.42 -18.35
C GLN A 194 -9.05 -4.33 -16.92
N THR A 195 -9.17 -3.18 -16.26
CA THR A 195 -8.77 -2.99 -14.86
C THR A 195 -9.62 -3.84 -13.92
N VAL A 196 -10.94 -3.89 -14.11
CA VAL A 196 -11.83 -4.75 -13.32
C VAL A 196 -11.50 -6.21 -13.56
N SER A 197 -11.36 -6.67 -14.80
CA SER A 197 -10.99 -8.07 -15.10
C SER A 197 -9.64 -8.45 -14.49
N LYS A 198 -8.62 -7.60 -14.65
CA LYS A 198 -7.29 -7.85 -14.08
C LYS A 198 -7.32 -7.85 -12.55
N THR A 199 -8.03 -6.91 -11.94
CA THR A 199 -8.20 -6.87 -10.48
C THR A 199 -8.95 -8.11 -9.99
N LEU A 200 -9.97 -8.56 -10.73
CA LEU A 200 -10.72 -9.78 -10.40
C LEU A 200 -9.86 -11.04 -10.54
N GLU A 201 -9.02 -11.12 -11.58
CA GLU A 201 -8.09 -12.22 -11.80
C GLU A 201 -7.01 -12.26 -10.71
N ASP A 202 -6.39 -11.11 -10.38
CA ASP A 202 -5.38 -11.00 -9.34
C ASP A 202 -5.98 -11.32 -7.94
N GLN A 203 -7.20 -10.84 -7.66
CA GLN A 203 -7.94 -11.18 -6.44
C GLN A 203 -8.35 -12.65 -6.43
N SER A 204 -8.81 -13.22 -7.55
CA SER A 204 -9.16 -14.63 -7.68
C SER A 204 -7.93 -15.53 -7.47
N ALA A 205 -6.77 -15.17 -8.03
CA ALA A 205 -5.52 -15.89 -7.82
C ALA A 205 -5.07 -15.82 -6.35
N THR A 206 -5.21 -14.67 -5.70
CA THR A 206 -4.89 -14.49 -4.27
C THR A 206 -5.86 -15.30 -3.38
N ILE A 207 -7.16 -15.26 -3.68
CA ILE A 207 -8.19 -16.04 -2.98
C ILE A 207 -7.97 -17.54 -3.20
N GLN A 208 -7.62 -17.97 -4.40
CA GLN A 208 -7.29 -19.38 -4.68
C GLN A 208 -6.00 -19.81 -3.97
N GLN A 209 -5.00 -18.95 -3.82
CA GLN A 209 -3.81 -19.24 -3.00
C GLN A 209 -4.18 -19.37 -1.51
N ILE A 210 -4.99 -18.46 -0.96
CA ILE A 210 -5.46 -18.53 0.43
C ILE A 210 -6.33 -19.78 0.65
N GLN A 211 -7.24 -20.09 -0.28
CA GLN A 211 -8.07 -21.29 -0.24
C GLN A 211 -7.26 -22.57 -0.44
N ARG A 212 -6.18 -22.58 -1.25
CA ARG A 212 -5.26 -23.73 -1.32
C ARG A 212 -4.50 -23.92 -0.01
N VAL A 213 -4.03 -22.85 0.63
CA VAL A 213 -3.38 -22.95 1.94
C VAL A 213 -4.33 -23.53 3.01
N GLN A 214 -5.63 -23.18 2.97
CA GLN A 214 -6.65 -23.77 3.84
C GLN A 214 -7.06 -25.20 3.45
N LYS A 215 -7.18 -25.49 2.15
CA LYS A 215 -7.60 -26.79 1.62
C LYS A 215 -6.49 -27.85 1.68
N ASP A 216 -5.22 -27.45 1.56
CA ASP A 216 -4.05 -28.32 1.74
C ASP A 216 -3.84 -28.68 3.22
N THR A 217 -4.49 -27.96 4.16
CA THR A 217 -4.66 -28.37 5.57
C THR A 217 -5.93 -29.21 5.81
N ASN A 218 -6.53 -29.72 4.74
CA ASN A 218 -7.58 -30.73 4.73
C ASN A 218 -8.85 -30.39 5.54
N ASP A 219 -9.20 -29.11 5.70
CA ASP A 219 -10.32 -28.64 6.54
C ASP A 219 -10.26 -29.12 8.02
N ASP A 220 -9.14 -29.71 8.47
CA ASP A 220 -9.02 -30.39 9.76
C ASP A 220 -8.47 -29.46 10.88
N LEU A 221 -7.93 -28.29 10.55
CA LEU A 221 -7.20 -27.45 11.52
C LEU A 221 -7.53 -25.95 11.39
N ALA A 222 -8.10 -25.36 12.45
CA ALA A 222 -8.34 -23.92 12.54
C ALA A 222 -7.14 -23.19 13.19
N ALA A 223 -6.71 -22.06 12.62
CA ALA A 223 -5.61 -21.26 13.17
C ALA A 223 -6.13 -20.23 14.19
N LEU A 224 -5.64 -20.28 15.43
CA LEU A 224 -5.89 -19.29 16.48
C LEU A 224 -4.82 -18.19 16.45
N TYR A 225 -5.27 -16.92 16.43
CA TYR A 225 -4.41 -15.76 16.64
C TYR A 225 -4.91 -14.94 17.85
N MET A 226 -4.08 -14.81 18.88
CA MET A 226 -4.39 -14.04 20.09
C MET A 226 -3.44 -12.86 20.27
N LEU A 227 -3.98 -11.65 20.46
CA LEU A 227 -3.20 -10.44 20.77
C LEU A 227 -3.39 -10.06 22.24
N LYS A 228 -2.32 -10.14 23.05
CA LYS A 228 -2.35 -9.68 24.44
C LYS A 228 -1.93 -8.21 24.49
N VAL A 229 -2.85 -7.33 24.88
CA VAL A 229 -2.60 -5.89 25.06
C VAL A 229 -2.49 -5.58 26.56
N GLN A 230 -1.48 -4.79 26.95
CA GLN A 230 -1.33 -4.25 28.31
C GLN A 230 -1.20 -2.73 28.25
N LYS A 231 -1.23 -2.05 29.41
CA LYS A 231 -1.00 -0.61 29.51
C LYS A 231 0.33 -0.34 30.20
N THR A 232 1.07 0.66 29.74
CA THR A 232 2.26 1.16 30.46
C THR A 232 1.86 1.79 31.81
N LYS A 233 2.84 2.10 32.67
CA LYS A 233 2.59 2.85 33.92
C LYS A 233 1.85 4.17 33.71
N ASN A 234 1.94 4.75 32.50
CA ASN A 234 1.28 6.00 32.12
C ASN A 234 -0.04 5.77 31.34
N GLY A 235 -0.56 4.53 31.31
CA GLY A 235 -1.86 4.21 30.71
C GLY A 235 -1.85 3.96 29.20
N ILE A 236 -0.70 4.03 28.51
CA ILE A 236 -0.60 3.84 27.06
C ILE A 236 -0.74 2.34 26.73
N PRO A 237 -1.71 1.92 25.90
CA PRO A 237 -1.84 0.53 25.50
C PRO A 237 -0.68 0.11 24.59
N TYR A 238 -0.12 -1.08 24.81
CA TYR A 238 0.90 -1.69 23.96
C TYR A 238 0.66 -3.20 23.84
N VAL A 239 1.11 -3.79 22.75
CA VAL A 239 1.08 -5.24 22.56
C VAL A 239 2.12 -5.86 23.48
N ALA A 240 1.66 -6.58 24.49
CA ALA A 240 2.52 -7.27 25.45
C ALA A 240 2.78 -8.73 25.09
N GLY A 241 2.05 -9.26 24.09
CA GLY A 241 2.36 -10.55 23.50
C GLY A 241 1.46 -10.97 22.34
N ILE A 242 1.93 -11.96 21.59
CA ILE A 242 1.24 -12.59 20.46
C ILE A 242 1.22 -14.09 20.72
N GLY A 243 0.03 -14.70 20.65
CA GLY A 243 -0.17 -16.13 20.68
C GLY A 243 -0.57 -16.64 19.30
N ALA A 244 0.08 -17.70 18.83
CA ALA A 244 -0.29 -18.41 17.61
C ALA A 244 -0.52 -19.88 17.94
N GLY A 245 -1.62 -20.43 17.43
CA GLY A 245 -2.07 -21.77 17.77
C GLY A 245 -2.77 -22.49 16.64
N ILE A 246 -2.85 -23.81 16.78
CA ILE A 246 -3.64 -24.68 15.90
C ILE A 246 -4.68 -25.39 16.76
N GLU A 247 -5.93 -25.39 16.34
CA GLU A 247 -7.03 -26.16 16.92
C GLU A 247 -7.37 -27.36 16.02
N ASP A 248 -7.80 -28.46 16.63
CA ASP A 248 -8.45 -29.57 15.93
C ASP A 248 -9.87 -29.16 15.46
N THR A 249 -10.47 -29.96 14.59
CA THR A 249 -11.85 -29.91 14.11
C THR A 249 -12.91 -29.68 15.21
N ASP A 250 -12.66 -30.16 16.44
CA ASP A 250 -13.54 -30.00 17.61
C ASP A 250 -13.28 -28.70 18.41
N GLY A 251 -12.39 -27.81 17.95
CA GLY A 251 -12.03 -26.56 18.62
C GLY A 251 -11.10 -26.73 19.84
N GLN A 252 -10.49 -27.90 20.00
CA GLN A 252 -9.50 -28.14 21.04
C GLN A 252 -8.11 -27.68 20.58
N PRO A 253 -7.39 -26.83 21.34
CA PRO A 253 -6.07 -26.39 20.95
C PRO A 253 -5.09 -27.57 20.96
N LEU A 254 -4.35 -27.77 19.86
CA LEU A 254 -3.35 -28.83 19.69
C LEU A 254 -1.94 -28.36 20.01
N SER A 255 -1.61 -27.11 19.67
CA SER A 255 -0.31 -26.49 19.94
C SER A 255 -0.46 -24.98 20.02
N ASN A 256 0.20 -24.37 21.01
CA ASN A 256 0.18 -22.93 21.24
C ASN A 256 1.59 -22.41 21.58
N ILE A 257 2.06 -21.42 20.83
CA ILE A 257 3.27 -20.66 21.14
C ILE A 257 2.85 -19.26 21.60
N LEU A 258 3.45 -18.80 22.69
CA LEU A 258 3.25 -17.47 23.24
C LEU A 258 4.55 -16.66 23.23
N LEU A 259 4.51 -15.52 22.56
CA LEU A 259 5.58 -14.51 22.58
C LEU A 259 5.13 -13.38 23.51
N LEU A 260 5.90 -13.09 24.56
CA LEU A 260 5.69 -11.99 25.50
C LEU A 260 6.88 -11.03 25.45
N ALA A 261 6.72 -9.85 26.05
CA ALA A 261 7.78 -8.84 26.12
C ALA A 261 9.09 -9.34 26.79
N ASP A 262 9.00 -10.27 27.74
CA ASP A 262 10.13 -10.77 28.52
C ASP A 262 10.41 -12.27 28.32
N ARG A 263 9.58 -13.00 27.56
CA ARG A 263 9.75 -14.46 27.39
C ARG A 263 9.07 -15.02 26.15
N ILE A 264 9.55 -16.16 25.68
CA ILE A 264 8.88 -17.00 24.68
C ILE A 264 8.59 -18.33 25.36
N ALA A 265 7.35 -18.82 25.26
CA ALA A 265 6.92 -20.03 25.95
C ALA A 265 5.99 -20.90 25.09
N MET A 266 6.04 -22.22 25.31
CA MET A 266 5.01 -23.14 24.81
C MET A 266 3.89 -23.24 25.84
N ILE A 267 2.65 -23.26 25.39
CA ILE A 267 1.51 -23.52 26.27
C ILE A 267 1.07 -24.97 26.03
N ASN A 268 1.03 -25.75 27.10
CA ASN A 268 0.38 -27.05 27.06
C ASN A 268 -1.15 -26.81 26.94
N PRO A 269 -1.80 -27.29 25.88
CA PRO A 269 -3.20 -26.98 25.64
C PRO A 269 -4.17 -27.61 26.64
N GLU A 270 -3.87 -28.82 27.11
CA GLU A 270 -4.72 -29.59 28.03
C GLU A 270 -4.74 -29.01 29.45
N SER A 271 -3.59 -28.48 29.90
CA SER A 271 -3.40 -27.98 31.28
C SER A 271 -3.33 -26.47 31.39
N GLY A 272 -3.16 -25.76 30.28
CA GLY A 272 -2.92 -24.30 30.25
C GLY A 272 -1.54 -23.88 30.79
N ASN A 273 -0.68 -24.83 31.16
CA ASN A 273 0.63 -24.55 31.72
C ASN A 273 1.58 -23.99 30.66
N SER A 274 2.36 -22.98 31.05
CA SER A 274 3.35 -22.34 30.18
C SER A 274 4.76 -22.82 30.52
N THR A 275 5.43 -23.41 29.53
CA THR A 275 6.84 -23.79 29.61
C THR A 275 7.69 -22.74 28.91
N PRO A 276 8.41 -21.86 29.64
CA PRO A 276 9.26 -20.85 29.03
C PRO A 276 10.45 -21.51 28.33
N LEU A 277 10.68 -21.14 27.07
CA LEU A 277 11.83 -21.51 26.26
C LEU A 277 12.95 -20.49 26.42
N PHE A 278 12.58 -19.21 26.37
CA PHE A 278 13.48 -18.06 26.56
C PHE A 278 12.89 -17.12 27.61
N VAL A 279 13.73 -16.58 28.50
CA VAL A 279 13.35 -15.51 29.43
C VAL A 279 14.43 -14.44 29.44
N ALA A 280 14.06 -13.19 29.16
CA ALA A 280 14.94 -12.04 29.27
C ALA A 280 14.72 -11.37 30.64
N GLN A 281 15.75 -11.36 31.50
CA GLN A 281 15.69 -10.73 32.82
C GLN A 281 17.03 -10.04 33.12
N GLY A 282 17.00 -8.79 33.55
CA GLY A 282 18.21 -8.08 34.01
C GLY A 282 19.32 -8.00 32.94
N ASN A 283 18.96 -7.76 31.69
CA ASN A 283 19.87 -7.72 30.53
C ASN A 283 20.55 -9.07 30.20
N GLN A 284 20.03 -10.17 30.75
CA GLN A 284 20.46 -11.54 30.47
C GLN A 284 19.34 -12.35 29.82
N LEU A 285 19.72 -13.27 28.92
CA LEU A 285 18.81 -14.22 28.30
C LEU A 285 19.03 -15.61 28.93
N PHE A 286 17.98 -16.14 29.53
CA PHE A 286 17.93 -17.50 30.07
C PHE A 286 17.26 -18.41 29.05
N MET A 287 17.90 -19.55 28.74
CA MET A 287 17.39 -20.57 27.84
C MET A 287 17.08 -21.84 28.62
N ASN A 288 15.88 -22.38 28.41
CA ASN A 288 15.45 -23.62 29.01
C ASN A 288 16.07 -24.84 28.29
N ASP A 289 16.37 -25.91 29.02
CA ASP A 289 16.94 -27.13 28.44
C ASP A 289 15.93 -27.91 27.58
N VAL A 290 14.63 -27.72 27.82
CA VAL A 290 13.54 -28.17 26.93
C VAL A 290 13.70 -27.58 25.53
N PHE A 291 14.22 -26.36 25.40
CA PHE A 291 14.49 -25.73 24.12
C PHE A 291 15.84 -26.15 23.53
N LEU A 292 16.91 -26.09 24.33
CA LEU A 292 18.26 -26.40 23.84
C LEU A 292 19.06 -27.20 24.88
N LYS A 293 19.09 -28.52 24.71
CA LYS A 293 19.89 -29.44 25.53
C LYS A 293 21.33 -29.64 25.04
N ARG A 294 21.54 -29.56 23.72
CA ARG A 294 22.85 -29.70 23.06
C ARG A 294 22.94 -28.70 21.92
N LEU A 295 24.06 -27.97 21.85
CA LEU A 295 24.34 -27.06 20.75
C LEU A 295 25.47 -27.64 19.89
N PHE A 296 25.17 -27.93 18.63
CA PHE A 296 26.16 -28.25 17.61
C PHE A 296 26.30 -27.02 16.71
N ALA A 297 27.40 -26.29 16.89
CA ALA A 297 27.65 -25.06 16.14
C ALA A 297 29.07 -25.09 15.57
N VAL A 298 29.21 -24.67 14.31
CA VAL A 298 30.52 -24.50 13.66
C VAL A 298 31.25 -23.29 14.26
N SER A 299 30.52 -22.26 14.69
CA SER A 299 31.10 -21.16 15.46
C SER A 299 30.09 -20.54 16.43
N ILE A 300 30.60 -19.98 17.53
CA ILE A 300 29.84 -19.18 18.49
C ILE A 300 30.74 -18.00 18.87
N THR A 301 30.30 -16.77 18.70
CA THR A 301 31.11 -15.59 19.04
C THR A 301 30.29 -14.61 19.84
N SER A 302 30.72 -14.29 21.07
CA SER A 302 30.14 -13.20 21.85
C SER A 302 30.50 -11.85 21.24
N SER A 303 29.65 -10.84 21.40
CA SER A 303 29.97 -9.45 21.02
C SER A 303 31.24 -8.94 21.74
N GLY A 304 32.07 -8.15 21.05
CA GLY A 304 33.30 -7.53 21.57
C GLY A 304 34.52 -7.74 20.66
N ASN A 305 35.51 -6.85 20.73
CA ASN A 305 36.78 -7.01 20.02
C ASN A 305 37.98 -6.79 20.97
N PRO A 306 38.64 -7.87 21.45
CA PRO A 306 38.39 -9.28 21.10
C PRO A 306 37.14 -9.84 21.82
N PRO A 307 36.52 -10.93 21.30
CA PRO A 307 35.36 -11.54 21.94
C PRO A 307 35.73 -12.15 23.30
N THR A 308 34.79 -12.08 24.26
CA THR A 308 34.94 -12.67 25.60
C THR A 308 34.81 -14.20 25.54
N PHE A 309 33.93 -14.70 24.67
CA PHE A 309 33.77 -16.11 24.35
C PHE A 309 33.76 -16.32 22.84
N SER A 310 34.57 -17.25 22.33
CA SER A 310 34.52 -17.67 20.92
C SER A 310 34.82 -19.15 20.75
N LEU A 311 33.98 -19.86 20.01
CA LEU A 311 34.28 -21.15 19.39
C LEU A 311 34.43 -20.91 17.88
N THR A 312 35.61 -21.19 17.32
CA THR A 312 35.86 -21.01 15.88
C THR A 312 35.65 -22.30 15.10
N PRO A 313 35.46 -22.23 13.75
CA PRO A 313 35.31 -23.41 12.90
C PRO A 313 36.46 -24.41 13.01
N GLU A 314 37.68 -23.93 13.23
CA GLU A 314 38.86 -24.76 13.47
C GLU A 314 38.91 -25.39 14.89
N GLY A 315 37.83 -25.27 15.67
CA GLY A 315 37.68 -25.90 16.98
C GLY A 315 38.37 -25.15 18.11
N ARG A 316 38.79 -23.90 17.91
CA ARG A 316 39.45 -23.11 18.96
C ARG A 316 38.40 -22.50 19.88
N LEU A 317 38.43 -22.90 21.15
CA LEU A 317 37.66 -22.27 22.23
C LEU A 317 38.50 -21.18 22.92
N THR A 318 38.00 -19.95 22.94
CA THR A 318 38.52 -18.85 23.75
C THR A 318 37.44 -18.46 24.76
N ALA A 319 37.76 -18.46 26.05
CA ALA A 319 36.87 -18.00 27.11
C ALA A 319 37.68 -17.15 28.10
N ARG A 320 37.45 -15.83 28.10
CA ARG A 320 38.17 -14.86 28.95
C ARG A 320 37.38 -14.61 30.22
N ASN A 321 38.05 -14.64 31.37
CA ASN A 321 37.44 -14.46 32.69
C ASN A 321 36.24 -15.40 32.94
N ALA A 322 36.29 -16.62 32.39
CA ALA A 322 35.25 -17.61 32.59
C ALA A 322 35.35 -18.18 34.01
N ASP A 323 34.25 -18.05 34.77
CA ASP A 323 34.06 -18.80 36.01
C ASP A 323 33.50 -20.18 35.66
N ILE A 324 34.31 -21.22 35.83
CA ILE A 324 33.93 -22.61 35.60
C ILE A 324 33.75 -23.27 36.97
N SER A 325 32.52 -23.23 37.49
CA SER A 325 32.16 -23.82 38.78
C SER A 325 31.97 -25.34 38.75
N GLY A 326 31.97 -25.94 37.55
CA GLY A 326 31.90 -27.38 37.32
C GLY A 326 33.26 -28.01 37.03
N ASN A 327 33.26 -29.09 36.25
CA ASN A 327 34.46 -29.79 35.82
C ASN A 327 34.72 -29.59 34.32
N VAL A 328 35.99 -29.43 33.94
CA VAL A 328 36.43 -29.49 32.54
C VAL A 328 36.89 -30.91 32.24
N ASN A 329 36.10 -31.66 31.49
CA ASN A 329 36.47 -33.01 31.02
C ASN A 329 37.01 -32.93 29.60
N ALA A 330 38.30 -33.22 29.43
CA ALA A 330 38.90 -33.47 28.12
C ALA A 330 39.10 -34.98 27.93
N ASN A 331 38.42 -35.58 26.95
CA ASN A 331 38.56 -37.02 26.66
C ASN A 331 39.92 -37.35 26.00
N SER A 332 40.52 -36.38 25.32
CA SER A 332 41.86 -36.44 24.74
C SER A 332 42.37 -35.03 24.46
N GLY A 333 43.70 -34.84 24.43
CA GLY A 333 44.33 -33.56 24.09
C GLY A 333 45.55 -33.23 24.95
N THR A 334 46.17 -32.10 24.65
CA THR A 334 47.33 -31.56 25.38
C THR A 334 46.95 -30.20 25.97
N LEU A 335 47.28 -30.00 27.24
CA LEU A 335 47.18 -28.69 27.89
C LEU A 335 48.56 -28.02 27.84
N ASN A 336 48.66 -26.85 27.20
CA ASN A 336 49.90 -26.08 27.09
C ASN A 336 49.77 -24.76 27.86
N ASN A 337 50.86 -24.32 28.51
CA ASN A 337 50.91 -23.06 29.28
C ASN A 337 49.83 -22.96 30.36
N VAL A 338 49.59 -24.06 31.08
CA VAL A 338 48.69 -24.06 32.24
C VAL A 338 49.43 -23.56 33.46
N THR A 339 48.98 -22.43 34.00
CA THR A 339 49.40 -21.92 35.30
C THR A 339 48.31 -22.20 36.32
N ILE A 340 48.67 -22.86 37.42
CA ILE A 340 47.81 -23.02 38.60
C ILE A 340 48.33 -22.05 39.64
N ASN A 341 47.56 -20.99 39.91
CA ASN A 341 48.02 -19.89 40.77
C ASN A 341 48.05 -20.25 42.26
N GLU A 342 47.33 -21.31 42.65
CA GLU A 342 47.25 -21.78 44.02
C GLU A 342 47.57 -23.28 44.07
N ASN A 343 46.62 -24.09 44.55
CA ASN A 343 46.84 -25.50 44.83
C ASN A 343 46.29 -26.39 43.71
N CYS A 344 47.11 -27.34 43.25
CA CYS A 344 46.66 -28.45 42.42
C CYS A 344 46.55 -29.71 43.28
N ARG A 345 45.39 -30.38 43.26
CA ARG A 345 45.21 -31.68 43.91
C ARG A 345 44.92 -32.75 42.86
N VAL A 346 45.87 -33.66 42.67
CA VAL A 346 45.65 -34.87 41.85
C VAL A 346 45.12 -35.96 42.77
N LEU A 347 43.86 -36.36 42.59
CA LEU A 347 43.21 -37.41 43.38
C LEU A 347 43.52 -38.84 42.87
N GLY A 348 44.09 -38.95 41.68
CA GLY A 348 44.47 -40.21 41.03
C GLY A 348 45.96 -40.32 40.73
N LYS A 349 46.31 -41.03 39.66
CA LYS A 349 47.69 -41.22 39.21
C LYS A 349 48.08 -40.15 38.18
N LEU A 350 49.14 -39.39 38.46
CA LEU A 350 49.86 -38.62 37.44
C LEU A 350 50.89 -39.54 36.78
N SER A 351 50.70 -39.86 35.50
CA SER A 351 51.67 -40.63 34.70
C SER A 351 52.26 -39.72 33.64
N ALA A 352 53.57 -39.49 33.70
CA ALA A 352 54.28 -38.64 32.75
C ALA A 352 55.59 -39.32 32.35
N ASN A 353 55.95 -39.24 31.06
CA ASN A 353 57.22 -39.77 30.55
C ASN A 353 58.41 -38.95 31.05
N GLN A 354 58.23 -37.64 31.23
CA GLN A 354 59.22 -36.71 31.74
C GLN A 354 58.52 -35.67 32.61
N ILE A 355 59.11 -35.39 33.78
CA ILE A 355 58.73 -34.29 34.66
C ILE A 355 59.99 -33.44 34.82
N GLU A 356 59.93 -32.18 34.41
CA GLU A 356 61.03 -31.23 34.59
C GLU A 356 60.82 -30.52 35.94
N GLY A 357 61.68 -30.85 36.92
CA GLY A 357 61.59 -30.37 38.30
C GLY A 357 61.57 -31.50 39.34
N ASP A 358 61.72 -31.14 40.61
CA ASP A 358 61.76 -32.11 41.71
C ASP A 358 60.36 -32.41 42.28
N LEU A 359 60.08 -33.70 42.46
CA LEU A 359 59.00 -34.16 43.34
C LEU A 359 59.58 -34.42 44.72
N VAL A 360 59.33 -33.52 45.67
CA VAL A 360 59.83 -33.64 47.05
C VAL A 360 58.69 -33.89 48.02
N LYS A 361 58.94 -34.78 48.99
CA LYS A 361 58.10 -34.92 50.19
C LYS A 361 58.94 -34.61 51.41
N THR A 362 58.52 -33.59 52.16
CA THR A 362 59.26 -33.10 53.32
C THR A 362 58.45 -33.30 54.60
N VAL A 363 59.11 -33.74 55.67
CA VAL A 363 58.54 -33.77 57.02
C VAL A 363 59.51 -33.09 57.99
N GLY A 364 58.99 -32.16 58.79
CA GLY A 364 59.73 -31.49 59.86
C GLY A 364 59.13 -31.85 61.23
N LYS A 365 59.97 -32.13 62.23
CA LYS A 365 59.51 -32.42 63.59
C LYS A 365 60.56 -32.03 64.64
N ALA A 366 60.12 -31.31 65.66
CA ALA A 366 60.94 -31.00 66.83
C ALA A 366 61.24 -32.25 67.67
N PHE A 367 62.46 -32.33 68.20
CA PHE A 367 62.83 -33.41 69.11
C PHE A 367 62.04 -33.34 70.42
N PRO A 368 61.62 -34.49 70.97
CA PRO A 368 61.01 -34.53 72.30
C PRO A 368 61.96 -33.96 73.35
N ARG A 369 61.40 -33.32 74.38
CA ARG A 369 62.16 -32.74 75.49
C ARG A 369 61.66 -33.30 76.81
N ASP A 370 62.55 -33.49 77.78
CA ASP A 370 62.21 -34.09 79.07
C ASP A 370 61.25 -33.21 79.87
N SER A 371 60.16 -33.82 80.34
CA SER A 371 59.09 -33.14 81.09
C SER A 371 59.47 -32.74 82.53
N ARG A 372 60.55 -33.32 83.08
CA ARG A 372 60.95 -33.17 84.49
C ARG A 372 61.85 -31.96 84.75
N ALA A 373 62.21 -31.22 83.71
CA ALA A 373 63.20 -30.15 83.76
C ALA A 373 62.55 -28.75 83.69
N PRO A 374 63.04 -27.76 84.47
CA PRO A 374 62.59 -26.36 84.35
C PRO A 374 62.84 -25.76 82.95
N GLU A 375 64.00 -26.07 82.37
CA GLU A 375 64.34 -25.83 80.96
C GLU A 375 64.44 -27.20 80.26
N ARG A 376 63.43 -27.55 79.45
CA ARG A 376 63.26 -28.89 78.88
C ARG A 376 64.42 -29.24 77.93
N TRP A 377 65.36 -30.08 78.37
CA TRP A 377 66.46 -30.55 77.52
C TRP A 377 66.00 -31.63 76.53
N PRO A 378 66.65 -31.77 75.36
CA PRO A 378 66.31 -32.78 74.37
C PRO A 378 66.47 -34.20 74.92
N SER A 379 65.38 -34.98 74.89
CA SER A 379 65.39 -36.38 75.31
C SER A 379 64.23 -37.13 74.66
N GLY A 380 64.54 -38.15 73.87
CA GLY A 380 63.55 -39.01 73.22
C GLY A 380 63.94 -39.39 71.79
N THR A 381 63.03 -40.08 71.11
CA THR A 381 63.27 -40.62 69.76
C THR A 381 62.23 -40.12 68.77
N ILE A 382 62.67 -39.69 67.59
CA ILE A 382 61.81 -39.51 66.41
C ILE A 382 62.01 -40.70 65.48
N THR A 383 60.92 -41.37 65.12
CA THR A 383 60.90 -42.43 64.11
C THR A 383 60.29 -41.90 62.81
N VAL A 384 61.04 -41.96 61.72
CA VAL A 384 60.59 -41.61 60.37
C VAL A 384 60.41 -42.90 59.58
N ARG A 385 59.18 -43.13 59.11
CA ARG A 385 58.83 -44.28 58.26
C ARG A 385 58.56 -43.79 56.85
N VAL A 386 59.40 -44.23 55.91
CA VAL A 386 59.23 -43.95 54.48
C VAL A 386 58.60 -45.19 53.86
N TYR A 387 57.33 -45.09 53.50
CA TYR A 387 56.60 -46.13 52.78
C TYR A 387 56.74 -45.87 51.29
N ASP A 388 57.20 -46.87 50.53
CA ASP A 388 57.43 -46.71 49.11
C ASP A 388 57.24 -48.02 48.33
N ASP A 389 56.60 -47.87 47.17
CA ASP A 389 56.29 -48.87 46.15
C ASP A 389 56.72 -48.41 44.73
N GLN A 390 57.58 -47.38 44.63
CA GLN A 390 57.90 -46.70 43.39
C GLN A 390 59.01 -47.42 42.58
N PRO A 391 58.93 -47.43 41.24
CA PRO A 391 59.85 -48.15 40.35
C PRO A 391 61.16 -47.40 40.07
N PHE A 392 61.48 -46.35 40.82
CA PHE A 392 62.71 -45.56 40.66
C PHE A 392 63.40 -45.34 42.01
N ASP A 393 64.70 -45.08 41.96
CA ASP A 393 65.52 -44.80 43.14
C ASP A 393 65.13 -43.46 43.78
N ARG A 394 65.13 -43.41 45.11
CA ARG A 394 64.98 -42.17 45.87
C ARG A 394 66.24 -41.89 46.66
N GLN A 395 66.32 -40.63 47.09
CA GLN A 395 67.29 -40.17 48.03
C GLN A 395 66.57 -39.51 49.21
N ILE A 396 66.92 -39.94 50.41
CA ILE A 396 66.48 -39.32 51.65
C ILE A 396 67.59 -38.38 52.08
N VAL A 397 67.32 -37.09 52.05
CA VAL A 397 68.23 -36.05 52.51
C VAL A 397 67.83 -35.66 53.93
N ILE A 398 68.80 -35.71 54.83
CA ILE A 398 68.73 -35.19 56.19
C ILE A 398 69.60 -33.92 56.21
N PRO A 399 68.98 -32.74 56.13
CA PRO A 399 69.66 -31.47 56.35
C PRO A 399 70.31 -31.43 57.75
N ALA A 400 71.21 -30.47 57.94
CA ALA A 400 72.01 -30.36 59.17
C ALA A 400 71.15 -30.37 60.44
N VAL A 401 71.30 -31.42 61.24
CA VAL A 401 70.82 -31.51 62.63
C VAL A 401 71.97 -31.08 63.53
N ALA A 402 71.91 -29.85 64.02
CA ALA A 402 72.90 -29.31 64.93
C ALA A 402 72.51 -29.66 66.37
N PHE A 403 73.47 -30.16 67.15
CA PHE A 403 73.28 -30.47 68.56
C PHE A 403 74.51 -30.09 69.38
N SER A 404 74.28 -29.56 70.57
CA SER A 404 75.34 -29.11 71.47
C SER A 404 74.99 -29.43 72.92
N GLY A 405 76.01 -29.67 73.72
CA GLY A 405 75.90 -29.47 75.16
C GLY A 405 76.23 -28.02 75.53
N ALA A 406 76.69 -27.81 76.76
CA ALA A 406 77.10 -26.50 77.25
C ALA A 406 78.19 -26.62 78.32
N LYS A 407 79.09 -25.65 78.34
CA LYS A 407 80.05 -25.44 79.44
C LYS A 407 79.46 -24.42 80.42
N HIS A 408 79.57 -24.72 81.70
CA HIS A 408 79.20 -23.83 82.80
C HIS A 408 80.39 -23.69 83.74
N GLU A 409 80.61 -22.48 84.26
CA GLU A 409 81.64 -22.25 85.28
C GLU A 409 80.94 -22.05 86.63
N ARG A 410 81.36 -22.80 87.64
CA ARG A 410 80.87 -22.64 89.02
C ARG A 410 82.02 -22.85 90.00
N GLU A 411 82.21 -21.92 90.93
CA GLU A 411 83.23 -22.04 91.99
C GLU A 411 84.62 -22.42 91.44
N HIS A 412 85.04 -21.80 90.33
CA HIS A 412 86.30 -22.08 89.60
C HIS A 412 86.44 -23.52 89.07
N THR A 413 85.32 -24.25 88.95
CA THR A 413 85.25 -25.59 88.37
C THR A 413 84.37 -25.58 87.11
N ASP A 414 84.90 -26.15 86.03
CA ASP A 414 84.15 -26.34 84.79
C ASP A 414 83.18 -27.53 84.91
N ILE A 415 81.90 -27.26 84.63
CA ILE A 415 80.81 -28.22 84.61
C ILE A 415 80.29 -28.33 83.17
N TYR A 416 80.00 -29.55 82.72
CA TYR A 416 79.59 -29.81 81.35
C TYR A 416 78.21 -30.46 81.29
N SER A 417 77.40 -30.01 80.34
CA SER A 417 76.19 -30.70 79.91
C SER A 417 76.49 -31.45 78.62
N SER A 418 76.01 -32.69 78.49
CA SER A 418 76.21 -33.48 77.28
C SER A 418 74.94 -33.53 76.43
N CYS A 419 75.10 -33.61 75.11
CA CYS A 419 74.03 -33.90 74.17
C CYS A 419 74.49 -34.99 73.20
N ARG A 420 73.84 -36.15 73.22
CA ARG A 420 74.16 -37.27 72.32
C ARG A 420 73.05 -37.45 71.31
N LEU A 421 73.45 -37.59 70.06
CA LEU A 421 72.57 -37.99 68.96
C LEU A 421 72.99 -39.36 68.45
N ILE A 422 72.03 -40.28 68.39
CA ILE A 422 72.17 -41.59 67.77
C ILE A 422 71.19 -41.67 66.61
N VAL A 423 71.69 -42.01 65.41
CA VAL A 423 70.86 -42.23 64.23
C VAL A 423 70.97 -43.68 63.82
N ARG A 424 69.82 -44.34 63.65
CA ARG A 424 69.72 -45.72 63.15
C ARG A 424 68.97 -45.78 61.83
N LYS A 425 69.47 -46.59 60.91
CA LYS A 425 68.79 -46.98 59.67
C LYS A 425 68.42 -48.45 59.76
N ASN A 426 67.11 -48.75 59.72
CA ASN A 426 66.59 -50.12 59.85
C ASN A 426 67.19 -50.88 61.04
N GLY A 427 67.31 -50.21 62.20
CA GLY A 427 67.91 -50.76 63.42
C GLY A 427 69.43 -50.72 63.49
N ALA A 428 70.15 -50.56 62.37
CA ALA A 428 71.60 -50.43 62.36
C ALA A 428 72.04 -49.01 62.70
N GLU A 429 72.97 -48.84 63.65
CA GLU A 429 73.55 -47.54 64.00
C GLU A 429 74.42 -47.01 62.86
N ILE A 430 74.10 -45.80 62.38
CA ILE A 430 74.84 -45.11 61.31
C ILE A 430 75.50 -43.82 61.79
N TYR A 431 75.11 -43.31 62.96
CA TYR A 431 75.75 -42.18 63.60
C TYR A 431 75.58 -42.24 65.12
N ASN A 432 76.64 -41.91 65.85
CA ASN A 432 76.63 -41.90 67.31
C ASN A 432 77.74 -41.00 67.83
N ARG A 433 77.38 -39.78 68.23
CA ARG A 433 78.33 -38.85 68.84
C ARG A 433 77.70 -38.09 69.99
N THR A 434 78.56 -37.69 70.92
CA THR A 434 78.21 -36.88 72.09
C THR A 434 78.94 -35.55 71.98
N ALA A 435 78.18 -34.47 72.02
CA ALA A 435 78.66 -33.09 72.12
C ALA A 435 78.75 -32.70 73.60
N LEU A 436 79.81 -31.98 73.98
CA LEU A 436 79.98 -31.39 75.31
C LEU A 436 79.89 -29.87 75.16
N ASP A 437 81.01 -29.15 75.18
CA ASP A 437 81.04 -27.68 75.01
C ASP A 437 81.11 -27.21 73.56
N ASN A 438 81.08 -28.14 72.60
CA ASN A 438 81.08 -27.88 71.18
C ASN A 438 79.72 -28.19 70.53
N THR A 439 79.48 -27.60 69.35
CA THR A 439 78.35 -27.96 68.49
C THR A 439 78.79 -29.01 67.49
N LEU A 440 78.08 -30.13 67.45
CA LEU A 440 78.23 -31.16 66.43
C LEU A 440 77.06 -31.09 65.44
N ILE A 441 77.32 -31.54 64.21
CA ILE A 441 76.32 -31.58 63.14
C ILE A 441 76.21 -33.01 62.63
N TYR A 442 74.97 -33.47 62.47
CA TYR A 442 74.65 -34.63 61.64
C TYR A 442 73.94 -34.17 60.38
N SER A 443 74.48 -34.53 59.23
CA SER A 443 73.77 -34.48 57.96
C SER A 443 73.95 -35.82 57.25
N GLY A 444 73.01 -36.17 56.40
CA GLY A 444 73.03 -37.47 55.77
C GLY A 444 72.31 -37.47 54.45
N VAL A 445 72.86 -38.23 53.51
CA VAL A 445 72.21 -38.56 52.25
C VAL A 445 72.11 -40.08 52.20
N ILE A 446 70.88 -40.60 52.21
CA ILE A 446 70.61 -42.02 52.31
C ILE A 446 69.88 -42.44 51.05
N ASP A 447 70.54 -43.27 50.24
CA ASP A 447 69.93 -43.85 49.06
C ASP A 447 68.91 -44.93 49.44
N MET A 448 67.80 -44.92 48.72
CA MET A 448 66.69 -45.87 48.82
C MET A 448 66.36 -46.38 47.41
N PRO A 449 66.93 -47.52 46.98
CA PRO A 449 66.74 -48.00 45.63
C PRO A 449 65.32 -48.50 45.36
N ALA A 450 64.92 -48.53 44.09
CA ALA A 450 63.62 -49.02 43.65
C ALA A 450 63.32 -50.44 44.16
N GLY A 451 62.08 -50.70 44.58
CA GLY A 451 61.63 -52.06 44.95
C GLY A 451 62.08 -52.59 46.33
N HIS A 452 62.83 -51.83 47.13
CA HIS A 452 63.31 -52.27 48.45
C HIS A 452 62.30 -52.09 49.61
N GLY A 453 61.04 -51.73 49.34
CA GLY A 453 59.98 -51.63 50.35
C GLY A 453 60.12 -50.41 51.28
N HIS A 454 59.80 -50.57 52.57
CA HIS A 454 59.76 -49.49 53.56
C HIS A 454 61.11 -49.27 54.26
N MET A 455 61.48 -48.01 54.52
CA MET A 455 62.67 -47.66 55.31
C MET A 455 62.26 -47.01 56.64
N THR A 456 62.99 -47.35 57.71
CA THR A 456 62.84 -46.70 59.01
C THR A 456 64.14 -46.01 59.42
N LEU A 457 64.04 -44.72 59.76
CA LEU A 457 65.12 -43.95 60.39
C LEU A 457 64.71 -43.58 61.81
N GLU A 458 65.60 -43.79 62.77
CA GLU A 458 65.37 -43.44 64.17
C GLU A 458 66.44 -42.46 64.64
N PHE A 459 65.99 -41.31 65.13
CA PHE A 459 66.85 -40.26 65.67
C PHE A 459 66.60 -40.17 67.16
N SER A 460 67.52 -40.70 67.95
CA SER A 460 67.44 -40.70 69.41
C SER A 460 68.38 -39.66 69.98
N VAL A 461 67.82 -38.70 70.72
CA VAL A 461 68.59 -37.69 71.44
C VAL A 461 68.51 -37.96 72.93
N SER A 462 69.63 -37.80 73.61
CA SER A 462 69.70 -37.88 75.07
C SER A 462 70.70 -36.86 75.58
N ALA A 463 70.28 -36.08 76.57
CA ALA A 463 71.17 -35.24 77.35
C ALA A 463 71.31 -35.80 78.76
N TRP A 464 72.53 -35.79 79.29
CA TRP A 464 72.77 -36.16 80.69
C TRP A 464 73.83 -35.27 81.32
N LEU A 465 73.75 -35.25 82.65
CA LEU A 465 74.59 -34.47 83.53
C LEU A 465 76.03 -34.99 83.57
N VAL A 466 76.98 -34.07 83.57
CA VAL A 466 78.37 -34.30 83.98
C VAL A 466 78.62 -33.32 85.14
N ASN A 467 79.13 -33.80 86.28
CA ASN A 467 79.44 -32.99 87.47
C ASN A 467 78.23 -32.32 88.17
N ASN A 468 77.10 -33.03 88.39
CA ASN A 468 75.97 -32.65 89.28
C ASN A 468 75.20 -31.33 88.95
N TRP A 469 74.98 -31.00 87.66
CA TRP A 469 74.17 -29.85 87.20
C TRP A 469 73.01 -30.28 86.29
N TYR A 470 71.97 -29.43 86.13
CA TYR A 470 70.86 -29.70 85.20
C TYR A 470 71.32 -29.60 83.74
N PRO A 471 71.03 -30.59 82.86
CA PRO A 471 71.50 -30.56 81.48
C PRO A 471 71.02 -29.32 80.70
N THR A 472 71.96 -28.48 80.26
CA THR A 472 71.72 -27.46 79.24
C THR A 472 72.24 -28.00 77.91
N ALA A 473 71.32 -28.49 77.08
CA ALA A 473 71.61 -29.08 75.78
C ALA A 473 70.65 -28.52 74.73
N SER A 474 71.13 -28.38 73.50
CA SER A 474 70.35 -27.91 72.37
C SER A 474 70.38 -28.93 71.23
N ILE A 475 69.28 -29.01 70.48
CA ILE A 475 69.20 -29.71 69.19
C ILE A 475 68.22 -28.97 68.29
N SER A 476 68.54 -28.85 67.00
CA SER A 476 67.62 -28.31 65.99
C SER A 476 66.52 -29.32 65.66
N ASP A 477 65.43 -28.84 65.05
CA ASP A 477 64.37 -29.72 64.55
C ASP A 477 64.91 -30.68 63.49
N LEU A 478 64.33 -31.88 63.43
CA LEU A 478 64.62 -32.84 62.39
C LEU A 478 63.82 -32.48 61.14
N LEU A 479 64.53 -32.26 60.03
CA LEU A 479 63.94 -32.18 58.70
C LEU A 479 64.34 -33.44 57.91
N VAL A 480 63.39 -34.08 57.26
CA VAL A 480 63.64 -35.20 56.35
C VAL A 480 62.98 -34.90 55.02
N VAL A 481 63.78 -34.92 53.95
CA VAL A 481 63.33 -34.70 52.57
C VAL A 481 63.50 -36.01 51.82
N VAL A 482 62.44 -36.49 51.19
CA VAL A 482 62.49 -37.63 50.27
C VAL A 482 62.28 -37.10 48.86
N MET A 483 63.22 -37.40 47.98
CA MET A 483 63.19 -36.97 46.58
C MET A 483 63.62 -38.09 45.64
N LYS A 484 63.29 -37.97 44.35
CA LYS A 484 63.79 -38.90 43.33
C LYS A 484 65.31 -38.77 43.20
N LYS A 485 66.01 -39.90 43.11
CA LYS A 485 67.46 -39.95 42.88
C LYS A 485 67.73 -39.68 41.39
N ALA A 486 68.61 -38.72 41.11
CA ALA A 486 68.95 -38.22 39.78
C ALA A 486 67.75 -37.60 39.01
N THR A 487 67.57 -36.29 39.18
CA THR A 487 66.64 -35.49 38.37
C THR A 487 67.31 -35.15 37.04
N ALA A 488 66.84 -35.72 35.94
CA ALA A 488 67.28 -35.33 34.61
C ALA A 488 66.87 -33.87 34.32
N GLY A 489 67.73 -33.10 33.66
CA GLY A 489 67.42 -31.73 33.20
C GLY A 489 67.78 -30.60 34.17
N ILE A 490 68.36 -30.88 35.34
CA ILE A 490 68.88 -29.84 36.24
C ILE A 490 70.38 -29.64 35.97
N SER A 491 70.76 -28.47 35.49
CA SER A 491 72.14 -28.00 35.42
C SER A 491 72.39 -26.95 36.48
N ILE A 492 73.48 -27.09 37.24
CA ILE A 492 73.96 -26.06 38.17
C ILE A 492 75.20 -25.44 37.51
N SER A 493 75.20 -24.12 37.29
CA SER A 493 76.36 -23.38 36.77
C SER A 493 77.32 -22.99 37.89
#